data_AF-A0A0J7IVT4-F1
#
_entry.id   AF-A0A0J7IVT4-F1
#
_cell.length_a   1.000
_cell.length_b   1.000
_cell.length_c   1.000
_cell.angle_alpha   90.00
_cell.angle_beta   90.00
_cell.angle_gamma   90.00
#
_symmetry.space_group_name_H-M   'P 1'
#
loop_
_entity.id
_entity.type
_entity.pdbx_description
1 polymer ?
#
loop_
_entity_poly.entity_id
_entity_poly.type
_entity_poly.pdbx_seq_one_letter_code
_entity_poly.pdbx_strand_id
1 'polypeptide(L)' 'MGNKENLTELYKKLEEYDYIVKKLSDVNLSQNEMKTFIEENKSKIEEMNVIRKEISDIEWNQMTPKEQKNYLDKYSED' A
#
# COMPACT_ATOMS: atom_id res chain seq x y z
N MET A 1 17.58 -0.22 -17.32
CA MET A 1 16.15 0.17 -17.40
C MET A 1 15.38 -0.77 -16.48
N GLY A 2 15.34 -0.62 -15.17
CA GLY A 2 15.75 0.45 -14.26
C GLY A 2 14.64 0.53 -13.23
N ASN A 3 14.77 -0.17 -12.08
CA ASN A 3 13.71 -0.34 -11.06
C ASN A 3 12.92 0.94 -10.68
N LYS A 4 13.47 2.13 -10.96
CA LYS A 4 12.81 3.44 -10.83
C LYS A 4 11.66 3.70 -11.81
N GLU A 5 11.75 3.27 -13.07
CA GLU A 5 10.66 3.41 -14.04
C GLU A 5 9.48 2.53 -13.62
N ASN A 6 9.77 1.31 -13.17
CA ASN A 6 8.78 0.37 -12.63
C ASN A 6 8.11 0.89 -11.35
N LEU A 7 8.87 1.48 -10.42
CA LEU A 7 8.33 2.06 -9.19
C LEU A 7 7.35 3.21 -9.46
N THR A 8 7.68 4.08 -10.43
CA THR A 8 6.80 5.20 -10.80
C THR A 8 5.47 4.71 -11.38
N GLU A 9 5.50 3.65 -12.19
CA GLU A 9 4.29 3.04 -12.74
C GLU A 9 3.43 2.35 -11.67
N LEU A 10 4.05 1.66 -10.71
CA LEU A 10 3.35 1.06 -9.57
C LEU A 10 2.64 2.11 -8.71
N TYR A 11 3.29 3.26 -8.47
CA TYR A 11 2.65 4.37 -7.75
C TYR A 11 1.45 4.93 -8.52
N LYS A 12 1.55 5.10 -9.85
CA LYS A 12 0.40 5.52 -10.67
C LYS A 12 -0.75 4.53 -10.63
N LYS A 13 -0.45 3.22 -10.72
CA LYS A 13 -1.49 2.19 -10.57
C LYS A 13 -2.11 2.22 -9.18
N LEU A 14 -1.33 2.51 -8.13
CA LEU A 14 -1.85 2.61 -6.77
C LEU A 14 -2.84 3.76 -6.61
N GLU A 15 -2.63 4.88 -7.31
CA GLU A 15 -3.55 6.03 -7.32
C GLU A 15 -4.95 5.68 -7.84
N GLU A 16 -5.07 4.68 -8.73
CA GLU A 16 -6.38 4.21 -9.22
C GLU A 16 -7.26 3.62 -8.09
N TYR A 17 -6.64 3.20 -6.98
CA TYR A 17 -7.31 2.65 -5.80
C TYR A 17 -7.57 3.68 -4.69
N ASP A 18 -7.26 4.97 -4.91
CA ASP A 18 -7.46 6.04 -3.92
C ASP A 18 -8.90 6.10 -3.41
N TYR A 19 -9.89 5.78 -4.25
CA TYR A 19 -11.29 5.73 -3.84
C TYR A 19 -11.56 4.68 -2.74
N ILE A 20 -10.86 3.54 -2.77
CA ILE A 20 -10.96 2.48 -1.74
C ILE A 20 -10.42 3.02 -0.42
N VAL A 21 -9.25 3.65 -0.45
CA VAL A 21 -8.61 4.22 0.74
C VAL A 21 -9.49 5.30 1.35
N LYS A 22 -10.00 6.23 0.53
CA LYS A 22 -10.89 7.30 0.97
C LYS A 22 -12.17 6.76 1.58
N LYS A 23 -12.80 5.76 0.96
CA LYS A 23 -14.03 5.18 1.49
C LYS A 23 -13.80 4.46 2.81
N LEU A 24 -12.74 3.66 2.92
CA LEU A 24 -12.41 2.93 4.15
C LEU A 24 -11.91 3.83 5.29
N SER A 25 -11.44 5.04 4.97
CA SER A 25 -11.02 6.05 5.96
C SER A 25 -12.15 7.01 6.36
N ASP A 26 -13.34 6.88 5.75
CA ASP A 26 -14.48 7.72 6.07
C ASP A 26 -15.02 7.38 7.46
N VAL A 27 -14.83 8.31 8.40
CA VAL A 27 -15.25 8.17 9.80
C VAL A 27 -16.77 8.05 9.97
N ASN A 28 -17.55 8.42 8.94
CA ASN A 28 -19.01 8.31 8.96
C ASN A 28 -19.50 6.98 8.38
N LEU A 29 -18.61 6.15 7.84
CA LEU A 29 -18.98 4.86 7.26
C LEU A 29 -19.39 3.89 8.38
N SER A 30 -20.63 3.41 8.33
CA SER A 30 -21.06 2.40 9.31
C SER A 30 -20.30 1.09 9.12
N GLN A 31 -20.23 0.28 10.18
CA GLN A 31 -19.56 -1.02 10.11
C GLN A 31 -20.18 -1.97 9.06
N ASN A 32 -21.50 -1.90 8.86
CA ASN A 32 -22.19 -2.73 7.86
C ASN A 32 -21.86 -2.28 6.45
N GLU A 33 -21.90 -0.97 6.17
CA GLU A 33 -21.50 -0.42 4.87
C GLU A 33 -20.03 -0.69 4.58
N MET A 34 -19.16 -0.61 5.58
CA MET A 34 -17.74 -0.95 5.45
C MET A 34 -17.55 -2.42 5.06
N LYS A 35 -18.23 -3.36 5.74
CA LYS A 35 -18.16 -4.78 5.40
C LYS A 35 -18.66 -5.06 3.99
N THR A 36 -19.81 -4.49 3.61
CA THR A 36 -20.35 -4.63 2.25
C THR A 36 -19.37 -4.08 1.22
N PHE A 37 -18.84 -2.88 1.43
CA PHE A 37 -17.89 -2.26 0.51
C PHE A 37 -16.59 -3.07 0.37
N ILE A 38 -16.06 -3.63 1.46
CA ILE A 38 -14.89 -4.52 1.43
C ILE A 38 -15.19 -5.77 0.60
N GLU A 39 -16.34 -6.41 0.82
CA GLU A 39 -16.69 -7.63 0.10
C GLU A 39 -16.88 -7.36 -1.41
N GLU A 40 -17.58 -6.28 -1.76
CA GLU A 40 -17.80 -5.85 -3.14
C GLU A 40 -16.49 -5.50 -3.87
N ASN A 41 -15.48 -5.00 -3.14
CA ASN A 41 -14.20 -4.56 -3.71
C ASN A 41 -13.04 -5.50 -3.36
N LYS A 42 -13.31 -6.71 -2.84
CA LYS A 42 -12.30 -7.61 -2.30
C LYS A 42 -11.14 -7.88 -3.27
N SER A 43 -11.46 -8.22 -4.53
CA SER A 43 -10.44 -8.47 -5.56
C SER A 43 -9.56 -7.24 -5.83
N LYS A 44 -10.13 -6.04 -5.80
CA LYS A 44 -9.39 -4.79 -6.01
C LYS A 44 -8.53 -4.42 -4.80
N ILE A 45 -9.01 -4.71 -3.59
CA ILE A 45 -8.24 -4.57 -2.35
C ILE A 45 -7.05 -5.53 -2.37
N GLU A 46 -7.25 -6.78 -2.81
CA GLU A 46 -6.16 -7.75 -2.99
C GLU A 46 -5.13 -7.26 -3.99
N GLU A 47 -5.55 -6.77 -5.16
CA GLU A 47 -4.65 -6.21 -6.17
C GLU A 47 -3.89 -4.98 -5.66
N MET A 48 -4.57 -4.06 -4.98
CA MET A 48 -3.95 -2.90 -4.32
C MET A 48 -2.88 -3.34 -3.30
N ASN A 49 -3.14 -4.39 -2.53
CA ASN A 49 -2.18 -4.92 -1.55
C ASN A 49 -0.96 -5.55 -2.21
N VAL A 50 -1.13 -6.23 -3.35
CA VAL A 50 -0.01 -6.75 -4.15
C VAL A 50 0.87 -5.60 -4.62
N ILE A 51 0.28 -4.54 -5.20
CA ILE A 51 1.02 -3.35 -5.66
C ILE A 51 1.78 -2.70 -4.50
N ARG A 52 1.14 -2.51 -3.33
CA ARG A 52 1.79 -1.95 -2.13
C ARG A 52 2.99 -2.79 -1.68
N LYS A 53 2.87 -4.11 -1.74
CA LYS A 53 3.95 -5.02 -1.39
C LYS A 53 5.12 -4.90 -2.38
N GLU A 54 4.84 -4.88 -3.68
CA GLU A 54 5.87 -4.70 -4.70
C GLU A 54 6.61 -3.37 -4.55
N ILE A 55 5.89 -2.27 -4.28
CA ILE A 55 6.47 -0.96 -3.96
C ILE A 55 7.40 -1.10 -2.75
N SER A 56 6.92 -1.69 -1.65
CA SER A 56 7.69 -1.86 -0.42
C SER A 56 8.96 -2.68 -0.64
N ASP A 57 8.87 -3.78 -1.40
CA ASP A 57 10.00 -4.64 -1.74
C ASP A 57 11.04 -3.90 -2.60
N ILE A 58 10.60 -3.09 -3.57
CA ILE A 58 11.49 -2.28 -4.40
C ILE A 58 12.18 -1.19 -3.57
N GLU A 59 11.44 -0.48 -2.73
CA GLU A 59 11.98 0.56 -1.86
C GLU A 59 12.98 -0.02 -0.85
N TRP A 60 12.65 -1.14 -0.22
CA TRP A 60 13.54 -1.87 0.68
C TRP A 60 14.86 -2.23 0.00
N ASN A 61 14.82 -2.74 -1.23
CA ASN A 61 16.01 -3.10 -1.99
C ASN A 61 16.83 -1.90 -2.47
N GLN A 62 16.25 -0.70 -2.48
CA GLN A 62 16.93 0.56 -2.80
C GLN A 62 17.54 1.24 -1.57
N MET A 63 17.09 0.89 -0.36
CA MET A 63 17.65 1.40 0.88
C MET A 63 19.06 0.85 1.13
N THR A 64 19.93 1.69 1.68
CA THR A 64 21.22 1.26 2.22
C THR A 64 21.02 0.41 3.48
N PRO A 65 22.02 -0.43 3.87
CA PRO A 65 21.94 -1.19 5.12
C PRO A 65 21.69 -0.33 6.37
N LYS A 66 22.18 0.93 6.36
CA LYS A 66 21.93 1.88 7.45
C LYS A 66 20.47 2.35 7.48
N GLU A 67 19.89 2.63 6.32
CA GLU A 67 18.48 3.02 6.20
C GLU A 67 17.55 1.86 6.56
N GLN A 68 17.86 0.64 6.12
CA GLN A 68 17.14 -0.57 6.50
C GLN A 68 17.19 -0.78 8.03
N LYS A 69 18.37 -0.63 8.64
CA LYS A 69 18.51 -0.70 10.10
C LYS A 69 17.66 0.35 10.80
N ASN A 70 17.74 1.62 10.39
CA ASN A 70 16.93 2.69 10.98
C ASN A 70 15.42 2.44 10.83
N TYR A 71 14.98 1.88 9.69
CA TYR A 71 13.59 1.50 9.48
C TYR A 71 13.18 0.42 10.49
N LEU A 72 13.94 -0.68 10.57
CA LEU A 72 13.66 -1.76 11.53
C LEU A 72 13.66 -1.25 12.97
N ASP A 73 14.64 -0.43 13.35
CA ASP A 73 14.76 0.13 14.70
C ASP A 73 13.49 0.93 15.07
N LYS A 74 12.97 1.77 14.15
CA LYS A 74 11.75 2.57 14.35
C LYS A 74 10.49 1.72 14.58
N TYR A 75 10.42 0.55 13.99
CA TYR A 75 9.27 -0.36 14.09
C TYR A 75 9.54 -1.56 15.02
N SER A 76 10.64 -1.54 15.76
CA SER A 76 11.03 -2.59 16.72
C SER A 76 10.66 -2.28 18.18
N GLU A 77 10.17 -1.07 18.46
CA GLU A 77 9.71 -0.64 19.80
C GLU A 77 8.21 -0.86 20.05
N ASP A 78 7.63 -1.95 19.51
CA ASP A 78 6.32 -2.50 19.93
C ASP A 78 6.51 -3.75 20.80
#